data_AF-W5PT88-F1
#
_entry.id   AF-W5PT88-F1
#
_cell.length_a   1.000
_cell.length_b   1.000
_cell.length_c   1.000
_cell.angle_alpha   90.00
_cell.angle_beta   90.00
_cell.angle_gamma   90.00
#
_symmetry.space_group_name_H-M   'P 1'
#
loop_
_entity.id
_entity.type
_entity.pdbx_description
1 polymer ?
#
loop_
_entity_poly.entity_id
_entity_poly.type
_entity_poly.pdbx_seq_one_letter_code
_entity_poly.pdbx_strand_id
1 'polypeptide(L)'
;MAKRVAVIGAGVSGLSSIKCCLDEHLEPVCFERSNDIGGLWKFTETSKDGMTRVYKSLVTNVCKEMSCYSDFPFQEDYPNFMNQEKFWNYLKEFAEHFDLLKYIQFKTTVCSITKRPDFSETGQWDVVTETEGRRDRAVFDAVMVCTGHFLNPRLPLESFPGIHRFKGQILHSQEYKMPAGFQGKRVLVIGLGNTGGDVAVELSRTASQVFLSTRTGTWVINRSSDGGYPFNMMVTRRHHNFIAQVLPSCILKWIQERHLNKRFDHANYGLNIAKGCQRKKPKKIVNDELPTCILCGTVTIKTSVKEFTETSAVFEDGTVEENIDVVIFTTGYTYSFPFFEEPLKTLCTKKIFLYKLVFPSNLEKTTLAMIGFISLTGSILAGTELQARWATRIFKGLCKIPPSQKLMAEAMKKEQLIERGLMKDPGVDKADYISYLDDLASFIGVKPNIPLLFITDPRLAWEVFFGPCTPYQYRLMGPGKWDGARNAILTQWDRTLKPLKTRTIPGSFKPASTSHYLKAWGAPILLASLLLIYKSSMFLKLVPEKL
;
A
#
# COMPACT_ATOMS: atom_id res chain seq x y z
N MET A 1 27.03 16.92 4.66
CA MET A 1 25.68 16.91 4.07
C MET A 1 25.72 16.00 2.87
N ALA A 2 24.71 15.14 2.69
CA ALA A 2 24.73 14.20 1.58
C ALA A 2 24.57 14.94 0.25
N LYS A 3 25.35 14.55 -0.76
CA LYS A 3 25.24 15.06 -2.13
C LYS A 3 24.84 13.93 -3.07
N ARG A 4 25.49 12.77 -2.98
CA ARG A 4 25.21 11.59 -3.84
C ARG A 4 24.37 10.55 -3.12
N VAL A 5 23.26 10.13 -3.74
CA VAL A 5 22.30 9.19 -3.13
C VAL A 5 22.14 7.95 -4.01
N ALA A 6 22.40 6.77 -3.48
CA ALA A 6 22.09 5.51 -4.16
C ALA A 6 20.61 5.17 -3.97
N VAL A 7 19.88 4.89 -5.05
CA VAL A 7 18.48 4.45 -5.03
C VAL A 7 18.39 3.01 -5.54
N ILE A 8 17.88 2.09 -4.73
CA ILE A 8 17.91 0.65 -5.03
C ILE A 8 16.54 0.18 -5.55
N GLY A 9 16.41 0.08 -6.88
CA GLY A 9 15.20 -0.32 -7.60
C GLY A 9 14.41 0.86 -8.16
N ALA A 10 13.94 0.75 -9.42
CA ALA A 10 13.18 1.75 -10.17
C ALA A 10 11.67 1.43 -10.27
N GLY A 11 11.12 0.83 -9.21
CA GLY A 11 9.67 0.71 -9.03
C GLY A 11 9.01 2.02 -8.59
N VAL A 12 7.75 1.95 -8.14
CA VAL A 12 6.99 3.13 -7.67
C VAL A 12 7.72 3.91 -6.56
N SER A 13 8.39 3.22 -5.63
CA SER A 13 9.20 3.85 -4.59
C SER A 13 10.44 4.54 -5.16
N GLY A 14 11.11 3.88 -6.10
CA GLY A 14 12.35 4.35 -6.73
C GLY A 14 12.14 5.63 -7.51
N LEU A 15 11.14 5.65 -8.39
CA LEU A 15 10.80 6.82 -9.20
C LEU A 15 10.51 8.05 -8.31
N SER A 16 9.68 7.88 -7.26
CA SER A 16 9.46 8.98 -6.31
C SER A 16 10.73 9.39 -5.56
N SER A 17 11.63 8.45 -5.26
CA SER A 17 12.88 8.74 -4.56
C SER A 17 13.86 9.54 -5.41
N ILE A 18 14.01 9.20 -6.69
CA ILE A 18 14.80 9.99 -7.65
C ILE A 18 14.24 11.41 -7.74
N LYS A 19 12.93 11.54 -7.99
CA LYS A 19 12.25 12.84 -8.10
C LYS A 19 12.45 13.70 -6.84
N CYS A 20 12.26 13.12 -5.65
CA CYS A 20 12.45 13.83 -4.40
C CYS A 20 13.91 14.22 -4.14
N CYS A 21 14.89 13.42 -4.59
CA CYS A 21 16.30 13.80 -4.53
C CYS A 21 16.54 15.07 -5.36
N LEU A 22 15.98 15.12 -6.57
CA LEU A 22 16.10 16.28 -7.47
C LEU A 22 15.41 17.53 -6.90
N ASP A 23 14.21 17.39 -6.33
CA ASP A 23 13.48 18.47 -5.63
C ASP A 23 14.35 19.12 -4.53
N GLU A 24 15.23 18.34 -3.90
CA GLU A 24 16.12 18.80 -2.83
C GLU A 24 17.56 19.08 -3.30
N HIS A 25 17.83 19.08 -4.61
CA HIS A 25 19.15 19.31 -5.21
C HIS A 25 20.22 18.28 -4.77
N LEU A 26 19.81 17.03 -4.58
CA LEU A 26 20.69 15.88 -4.42
C LEU A 26 20.97 15.22 -5.78
N GLU A 27 22.01 14.40 -5.85
CA GLU A 27 22.46 13.69 -7.05
C GLU A 27 22.12 12.19 -6.93
N PRO A 28 20.92 11.76 -7.37
CA PRO A 28 20.54 10.36 -7.29
C PRO A 28 21.25 9.51 -8.36
N VAL A 29 21.63 8.29 -7.99
CA VAL A 29 21.97 7.22 -8.94
C VAL A 29 21.12 6.01 -8.57
N CYS A 30 20.23 5.63 -9.48
CA CYS A 30 19.33 4.51 -9.28
C CYS A 30 19.85 3.26 -9.98
N PHE A 31 19.87 2.13 -9.26
CA PHE A 31 20.24 0.84 -9.80
C PHE A 31 19.00 -0.04 -9.92
N GLU A 32 18.67 -0.45 -11.14
CA GLU A 32 17.54 -1.32 -11.45
C GLU A 32 18.05 -2.63 -12.06
N ARG A 33 17.69 -3.75 -11.42
CA ARG A 33 18.18 -5.07 -11.85
C ARG A 33 17.57 -5.53 -13.17
N SER A 34 16.36 -5.07 -13.49
CA SER A 34 15.68 -5.36 -14.74
C SER A 34 16.04 -4.35 -15.83
N ASN A 35 15.48 -4.52 -17.03
CA ASN A 35 15.76 -3.67 -18.19
C ASN A 35 14.81 -2.47 -18.32
N ASP A 36 13.97 -2.21 -17.31
CA ASP A 36 12.88 -1.23 -17.42
C ASP A 36 12.37 -0.80 -16.04
N ILE A 37 11.58 0.27 -16.01
CA ILE A 37 10.98 0.80 -14.78
C ILE A 37 9.67 0.11 -14.42
N GLY A 38 9.16 0.43 -13.23
CA GLY A 38 7.81 0.07 -12.77
C GLY A 38 7.75 -1.19 -11.91
N GLY A 39 8.77 -2.05 -11.98
CA GLY A 39 8.92 -3.22 -11.12
C GLY A 39 7.68 -4.13 -11.18
N LEU A 40 6.95 -4.21 -10.06
CA LEU A 40 5.72 -5.01 -9.92
C LEU A 40 4.72 -4.78 -11.07
N TRP A 41 4.55 -3.53 -11.50
CA TRP A 41 3.50 -3.12 -12.43
C TRP A 41 3.80 -3.40 -13.90
N LYS A 42 5.05 -3.71 -14.25
CA LYS A 42 5.38 -4.14 -15.60
C LYS A 42 5.00 -5.61 -15.77
N PHE A 43 3.92 -5.89 -16.47
CA PHE A 43 3.54 -7.27 -16.79
C PHE A 43 4.58 -7.96 -17.68
N THR A 44 4.84 -9.23 -17.38
CA THR A 44 5.57 -10.14 -18.26
C THR A 44 4.85 -11.48 -18.27
N GLU A 45 4.86 -12.15 -19.41
CA GLU A 45 4.22 -13.48 -19.55
C GLU A 45 4.96 -14.57 -18.78
N THR A 46 6.25 -14.37 -18.50
CA THR A 46 7.08 -15.33 -17.77
C THR A 46 7.67 -14.73 -16.50
N SER A 47 7.94 -15.58 -15.52
CA SER A 47 8.56 -15.25 -14.22
C SER A 47 9.99 -15.79 -14.09
N LYS A 48 10.69 -16.04 -15.20
CA LYS A 48 12.00 -16.73 -15.23
C LYS A 48 13.10 -16.01 -14.44
N ASP A 49 12.99 -14.70 -14.25
CA ASP A 49 13.94 -13.88 -13.48
C ASP A 49 13.61 -13.80 -11.98
N GLY A 50 12.64 -14.59 -11.51
CA GLY A 50 12.23 -14.66 -10.10
C GLY A 50 11.58 -13.38 -9.57
N MET A 51 11.20 -12.42 -10.43
CA MET A 51 10.53 -11.21 -9.99
C MET A 51 9.02 -11.37 -9.89
N THR A 52 8.48 -10.88 -8.80
CA THR A 52 7.04 -10.73 -8.65
C THR A 52 6.54 -9.62 -9.54
N ARG A 53 5.62 -9.99 -10.43
CA ARG A 53 4.91 -9.09 -11.33
C ARG A 53 3.43 -9.41 -11.30
N VAL A 54 2.64 -8.38 -11.55
CA VAL A 54 1.19 -8.48 -11.74
C VAL A 54 0.82 -9.55 -12.77
N TYR A 55 -0.37 -10.15 -12.60
CA TYR A 55 -1.03 -10.98 -13.62
C TYR A 55 -1.81 -10.09 -14.59
N LYS A 56 -2.15 -10.60 -15.78
CA LYS A 56 -2.60 -9.77 -16.93
C LYS A 56 -3.88 -8.98 -16.65
N SER A 57 -4.83 -9.60 -15.96
CA SER A 57 -6.15 -9.03 -15.63
C SER A 57 -6.15 -8.09 -14.44
N LEU A 58 -5.01 -7.87 -13.76
CA LEU A 58 -4.96 -7.05 -12.56
C LEU A 58 -5.44 -5.62 -12.84
N VAL A 59 -6.39 -5.18 -12.02
CA VAL A 59 -6.91 -3.82 -11.99
C VAL A 59 -6.61 -3.19 -10.62
N THR A 60 -6.26 -1.90 -10.59
CA THR A 60 -5.99 -1.19 -9.34
C THR A 60 -7.16 -1.27 -8.36
N ASN A 61 -6.85 -1.35 -7.06
CA ASN A 61 -7.85 -1.40 -5.98
C ASN A 61 -8.08 -0.02 -5.33
N VAL A 62 -7.32 0.98 -5.77
CA VAL A 62 -7.46 2.39 -5.39
C VAL A 62 -7.66 3.19 -6.66
N CYS A 63 -8.59 4.13 -6.63
CA CYS A 63 -8.92 4.91 -7.82
C CYS A 63 -7.82 5.94 -8.17
N LYS A 64 -7.85 6.44 -9.41
CA LYS A 64 -6.82 7.31 -9.99
C LYS A 64 -6.51 8.55 -9.14
N GLU A 65 -7.53 9.28 -8.68
CA GLU A 65 -7.33 10.50 -7.88
C GLU A 65 -6.76 10.21 -6.48
N MET A 66 -6.89 8.97 -5.99
CA MET A 66 -6.37 8.53 -4.69
C MET A 66 -5.06 7.75 -4.82
N SER A 67 -4.55 7.52 -6.03
CA SER A 67 -3.38 6.67 -6.29
C SER A 67 -2.38 7.27 -7.28
N CYS A 68 -2.25 8.60 -7.30
CA CYS A 68 -1.26 9.36 -8.05
C CYS A 68 -0.12 9.89 -7.15
N TYR A 69 0.92 10.44 -7.78
CA TYR A 69 1.91 11.28 -7.11
C TYR A 69 1.30 12.68 -6.91
N SER A 70 1.66 13.34 -5.81
CA SER A 70 0.95 14.51 -5.30
C SER A 70 1.02 15.75 -6.20
N ASP A 71 1.95 15.80 -7.14
CA ASP A 71 2.13 16.87 -8.13
C ASP A 71 2.01 16.38 -9.58
N PHE A 72 1.50 15.16 -9.78
CA PHE A 72 1.33 14.57 -11.11
C PHE A 72 0.03 13.73 -11.17
N PRO A 73 -1.13 14.37 -11.42
CA PRO A 73 -2.40 13.65 -11.57
C PRO A 73 -2.39 12.77 -12.82
N PHE A 74 -3.18 11.69 -12.80
CA PHE A 74 -3.47 10.93 -14.03
C PHE A 74 -4.17 11.83 -15.06
N GLN A 75 -3.95 11.55 -16.35
CA GLN A 75 -4.69 12.24 -17.40
C GLN A 75 -6.20 12.02 -17.24
N GLU A 76 -6.99 12.99 -17.68
CA GLU A 76 -8.43 13.04 -17.36
C GLU A 76 -9.20 11.84 -17.90
N ASP A 77 -8.77 11.28 -19.03
CA ASP A 77 -9.46 10.21 -19.74
C ASP A 77 -9.08 8.81 -19.24
N TYR A 78 -8.12 8.70 -18.30
CA TYR A 78 -7.85 7.42 -17.63
C TYR A 78 -9.10 6.96 -16.85
N PRO A 79 -9.42 5.65 -16.89
CA PRO A 79 -10.49 5.11 -16.07
C PRO A 79 -10.15 5.25 -14.58
N ASN A 80 -11.17 5.31 -13.73
CA ASN A 80 -10.95 5.46 -12.29
C ASN A 80 -10.15 4.30 -11.70
N PHE A 81 -10.34 3.08 -12.19
CA PHE A 81 -9.55 1.92 -11.83
C PHE A 81 -8.91 1.38 -13.11
N MET A 82 -7.61 1.14 -13.08
CA MET A 82 -6.80 0.92 -14.27
C MET A 82 -6.27 -0.50 -14.29
N ASN A 83 -6.21 -1.10 -15.47
CA ASN A 83 -5.42 -2.31 -15.65
C ASN A 83 -3.93 -2.01 -15.43
N GLN A 84 -3.13 -3.06 -15.26
CA GLN A 84 -1.69 -2.91 -15.04
C GLN A 84 -0.97 -2.10 -16.13
N GLU A 85 -1.41 -2.20 -17.38
CA GLU A 85 -0.77 -1.54 -18.52
C GLU A 85 -0.94 -0.02 -18.46
N LYS A 86 -2.17 0.46 -18.22
CA LYS A 86 -2.45 1.88 -18.01
C LYS A 86 -1.72 2.42 -16.80
N PHE A 87 -1.61 1.64 -15.72
CA PHE A 87 -0.85 2.05 -14.55
C PHE A 87 0.66 2.17 -14.84
N TRP A 88 1.23 1.21 -15.58
CA TRP A 88 2.62 1.28 -16.01
C TRP A 88 2.88 2.44 -16.98
N ASN A 89 1.95 2.75 -17.88
CA ASN A 89 2.03 3.94 -18.74
C ASN A 89 2.10 5.23 -17.92
N TYR A 90 1.28 5.38 -16.88
CA TYR A 90 1.39 6.52 -15.97
C TYR A 90 2.77 6.64 -15.30
N LEU A 91 3.42 5.52 -14.95
CA LEU A 91 4.78 5.54 -14.39
C LEU A 91 5.82 5.99 -15.42
N LYS A 92 5.65 5.61 -16.69
CA LYS A 92 6.49 6.11 -17.80
C LYS A 92 6.27 7.60 -18.02
N GLU A 93 5.02 8.05 -18.10
CA GLU A 93 4.67 9.47 -18.21
C GLU A 93 5.29 10.30 -17.08
N PHE A 94 5.25 9.80 -15.84
CA PHE A 94 5.88 10.44 -14.69
C PHE A 94 7.41 10.50 -14.83
N ALA A 95 8.04 9.39 -15.23
CA ALA A 95 9.48 9.32 -15.41
C ALA A 95 9.97 10.23 -16.54
N GLU A 96 9.22 10.35 -17.63
CA GLU A 96 9.50 11.24 -18.76
C GLU A 96 9.28 12.71 -18.37
N HIS A 97 8.16 13.03 -17.71
CA HIS A 97 7.82 14.40 -17.32
C HIS A 97 8.87 15.05 -16.41
N PHE A 98 9.43 14.29 -15.47
CA PHE A 98 10.48 14.75 -14.56
C PHE A 98 11.90 14.39 -14.99
N ASP A 99 12.08 13.86 -16.21
CA ASP A 99 13.38 13.47 -16.79
C ASP A 99 14.20 12.56 -15.85
N LEU A 100 13.56 11.53 -15.31
CA LEU A 100 14.13 10.63 -14.30
C LEU A 100 14.99 9.52 -14.89
N LEU A 101 14.76 9.15 -16.15
CA LEU A 101 15.38 7.97 -16.78
C LEU A 101 16.91 8.06 -16.84
N LYS A 102 17.47 9.27 -17.00
CA LYS A 102 18.93 9.50 -17.05
C LYS A 102 19.66 9.17 -15.75
N TYR A 103 18.93 9.05 -14.63
CA TYR A 103 19.50 8.68 -13.33
C TYR A 103 19.43 7.18 -13.06
N ILE A 104 18.91 6.37 -13.99
CA ILE A 104 18.67 4.94 -13.80
C ILE A 104 19.68 4.13 -14.61
N GLN A 105 20.40 3.24 -13.92
CA GLN A 105 21.24 2.22 -14.51
C GLN A 105 20.48 0.90 -14.50
N PHE A 106 20.04 0.48 -15.69
CA PHE A 106 19.33 -0.78 -15.89
C PHE A 106 20.28 -1.97 -15.98
N LYS A 107 19.74 -3.17 -15.74
CA LYS A 107 20.50 -4.44 -15.69
C LYS A 107 21.64 -4.41 -14.67
N THR A 108 21.50 -3.57 -13.63
CA THR A 108 22.52 -3.40 -12.59
C THR A 108 21.97 -3.92 -11.27
N THR A 109 22.51 -5.04 -10.82
CA THR A 109 22.12 -5.67 -9.55
C THR A 109 22.99 -5.11 -8.43
N VAL A 110 22.38 -4.67 -7.33
CA VAL A 110 23.12 -4.28 -6.13
C VAL A 110 23.42 -5.53 -5.31
N CYS A 111 24.69 -5.84 -5.15
CA CYS A 111 25.17 -7.05 -4.49
C CYS A 111 25.44 -6.84 -3.00
N SER A 112 25.98 -5.67 -2.62
CA SER A 112 26.30 -5.35 -1.23
C SER A 112 26.22 -3.85 -0.96
N ILE A 113 25.80 -3.50 0.25
CA ILE A 113 25.76 -2.15 0.80
C ILE A 113 26.35 -2.19 2.20
N THR A 114 27.56 -1.65 2.36
CA THR A 114 28.31 -1.69 3.62
C THR A 114 28.63 -0.29 4.11
N LYS A 115 28.61 -0.09 5.43
CA LYS A 115 29.12 1.15 6.04
C LYS A 115 30.61 1.29 5.69
N ARG A 116 31.06 2.50 5.35
CA ARG A 116 32.49 2.76 5.22
C ARG A 116 33.19 2.68 6.59
N PRO A 117 34.50 2.41 6.66
CA PRO A 117 35.24 2.40 7.93
C PRO A 117 35.11 3.71 8.72
N ASP A 118 34.96 4.84 8.03
CA ASP A 118 34.79 6.19 8.57
C ASP A 118 33.31 6.60 8.78
N PHE A 119 32.37 5.65 8.75
CA PHE A 119 30.92 5.93 8.79
C PHE A 119 30.47 6.80 9.98
N SER A 120 31.06 6.63 11.15
CA SER A 120 30.72 7.42 12.34
C SER A 120 30.98 8.93 12.13
N GLU A 121 31.88 9.28 11.22
CA GLU A 121 32.19 10.66 10.84
C GLU A 121 31.42 11.04 9.56
N THR A 122 31.55 10.23 8.51
CA THR A 122 31.09 10.55 7.15
C THR A 122 29.62 10.18 6.89
N GLY A 123 29.15 9.09 7.47
CA GLY A 123 27.85 8.47 7.17
C GLY A 123 27.78 7.82 5.79
N GLN A 124 28.90 7.56 5.13
CA GLN A 124 28.96 7.09 3.75
C GLN A 124 28.91 5.56 3.61
N TRP A 125 28.45 5.12 2.44
CA TRP A 125 28.23 3.72 2.11
C TRP A 125 29.07 3.30 0.91
N ASP A 126 29.67 2.11 0.99
CA ASP A 126 30.19 1.39 -0.17
C ASP A 126 29.03 0.58 -0.78
N VAL A 127 28.71 0.87 -2.05
CA VAL A 127 27.70 0.14 -2.81
C VAL A 127 28.39 -0.66 -3.90
N VAL A 128 28.28 -1.99 -3.81
CA VAL A 128 28.81 -2.93 -4.81
C VAL A 128 27.69 -3.32 -5.75
N THR A 129 27.91 -3.12 -7.04
CA THR A 129 26.96 -3.45 -8.10
C THR A 129 27.56 -4.44 -9.08
N GLU A 130 26.71 -5.19 -9.77
CA GLU A 130 27.07 -6.13 -10.81
C GLU A 130 26.23 -5.85 -12.05
N THR A 131 26.90 -5.58 -13.17
CA THR A 131 26.30 -5.36 -14.48
C THR A 131 27.02 -6.24 -15.48
N GLU A 132 26.29 -7.12 -16.17
CA GLU A 132 26.85 -8.04 -17.18
C GLU A 132 28.06 -8.86 -16.66
N GLY A 133 28.00 -9.29 -15.39
CA GLY A 133 29.06 -10.06 -14.73
C GLY A 133 30.26 -9.22 -14.25
N ARG A 134 30.32 -7.92 -14.57
CA ARG A 134 31.34 -7.00 -14.06
C ARG A 134 30.86 -6.38 -12.75
N ARG A 135 31.70 -6.48 -11.72
CA ARG A 135 31.47 -5.81 -10.44
C ARG A 135 32.12 -4.43 -10.41
N ASP A 136 31.39 -3.47 -9.87
CA ASP A 136 31.88 -2.12 -9.61
C ASP A 136 31.57 -1.71 -8.17
N ARG A 137 32.38 -0.83 -7.60
CA ARG A 137 32.21 -0.28 -6.26
C ARG A 137 32.19 1.23 -6.34
N ALA A 138 31.14 1.84 -5.80
CA ALA A 138 31.02 3.29 -5.70
C ALA A 138 30.63 3.73 -4.29
N VAL A 139 31.13 4.90 -3.88
CA VAL A 139 30.83 5.53 -2.60
C VAL A 139 29.63 6.47 -2.75
N PHE A 140 28.70 6.38 -1.79
CA PHE A 140 27.52 7.23 -1.71
C PHE A 140 27.35 7.85 -0.32
N ASP A 141 26.82 9.07 -0.26
CA ASP A 141 26.56 9.76 1.00
C ASP A 141 25.29 9.27 1.70
N ALA A 142 24.34 8.76 0.92
CA ALA A 142 23.12 8.17 1.45
C ALA A 142 22.56 7.07 0.54
N VAL A 143 21.68 6.24 1.09
CA VAL A 143 21.05 5.12 0.40
C VAL A 143 19.54 5.14 0.63
N MET A 144 18.76 4.93 -0.44
CA MET A 144 17.31 4.74 -0.41
C MET A 144 16.96 3.36 -0.97
N VAL A 145 16.55 2.44 -0.11
CA VAL A 145 16.15 1.08 -0.50
C VAL A 145 14.70 1.08 -0.97
N CYS A 146 14.50 0.78 -2.25
CA CYS A 146 13.21 0.87 -2.94
C CYS A 146 12.77 -0.48 -3.56
N THR A 147 13.27 -1.61 -3.02
CA THR A 147 13.06 -2.95 -3.56
C THR A 147 11.66 -3.54 -3.34
N GLY A 148 10.84 -2.87 -2.52
CA GLY A 148 9.51 -3.36 -2.15
C GLY A 148 9.54 -4.58 -1.22
N HIS A 149 8.36 -5.17 -0.95
CA HIS A 149 8.22 -6.28 0.00
C HIS A 149 7.51 -7.52 -0.56
N PHE A 150 7.16 -7.53 -1.85
CA PHE A 150 6.58 -8.68 -2.54
C PHE A 150 7.67 -9.44 -3.32
N LEU A 151 8.75 -9.86 -2.64
CA LEU A 151 9.91 -10.43 -3.31
C LEU A 151 9.86 -11.95 -3.34
N ASN A 152 9.81 -12.58 -2.17
CA ASN A 152 9.96 -14.03 -2.05
C ASN A 152 8.57 -14.66 -1.83
N PRO A 153 8.14 -15.61 -2.68
CA PRO A 153 6.85 -16.27 -2.50
C PRO A 153 6.82 -17.05 -1.18
N ARG A 154 5.75 -16.90 -0.39
CA ARG A 154 5.59 -17.67 0.84
C ARG A 154 4.80 -18.93 0.54
N LEU A 155 5.47 -20.07 0.49
CA LEU A 155 4.85 -21.37 0.21
C LEU A 155 4.98 -22.31 1.42
N PRO A 156 4.04 -22.29 2.38
CA PRO A 156 4.14 -23.06 3.62
C PRO A 156 3.68 -24.51 3.43
N LEU A 157 4.36 -25.26 2.56
CA LEU A 157 3.97 -26.64 2.21
C LEU A 157 3.90 -27.56 3.45
N GLU A 158 4.84 -27.40 4.38
CA GLU A 158 4.87 -28.14 5.65
C GLU A 158 3.62 -27.94 6.52
N SER A 159 2.82 -26.89 6.27
CA SER A 159 1.55 -26.65 6.98
C SER A 159 0.38 -27.46 6.40
N PHE A 160 0.60 -28.24 5.33
CA PHE A 160 -0.44 -29.00 4.63
C PHE A 160 -0.05 -30.48 4.54
N PRO A 161 -0.45 -31.29 5.53
CA PRO A 161 -0.20 -32.73 5.51
C PRO A 161 -0.60 -33.38 4.19
N GLY A 162 0.24 -34.28 3.67
CA GLY A 162 -0.03 -35.01 2.42
C GLY A 162 0.24 -34.24 1.12
N ILE A 163 0.55 -32.93 1.16
CA ILE A 163 0.74 -32.13 -0.06
C ILE A 163 1.85 -32.67 -0.98
N HIS A 164 2.89 -33.30 -0.43
CA HIS A 164 3.97 -33.91 -1.21
C HIS A 164 3.53 -35.14 -2.02
N ARG A 165 2.39 -35.75 -1.67
CA ARG A 165 1.79 -36.87 -2.40
C ARG A 165 0.83 -36.41 -3.51
N PHE A 166 0.42 -35.14 -3.48
CA PHE A 166 -0.51 -34.59 -4.46
C PHE A 166 0.13 -34.61 -5.86
N LYS A 167 -0.56 -35.27 -6.81
CA LYS A 167 -0.08 -35.50 -8.18
C LYS A 167 -0.41 -34.36 -9.13
N GLY A 168 -1.31 -33.45 -8.73
CA GLY A 168 -1.66 -32.26 -9.50
C GLY A 168 -0.59 -31.17 -9.42
N GLN A 169 -0.82 -30.08 -10.15
CA GLN A 169 0.11 -28.95 -10.19
C GLN A 169 0.01 -28.10 -8.93
N ILE A 170 1.15 -27.70 -8.37
CA ILE A 170 1.22 -26.77 -7.23
C ILE A 170 1.91 -25.49 -7.70
N LEU A 171 1.25 -24.35 -7.50
CA LEU A 171 1.74 -23.03 -7.91
C LEU A 171 1.65 -22.05 -6.75
N HIS A 172 2.58 -21.09 -6.70
CA HIS A 172 2.35 -19.84 -5.99
C HIS A 172 1.70 -18.80 -6.91
N SER A 173 0.95 -17.86 -6.33
CA SER A 173 0.35 -16.73 -7.06
C SER A 173 1.33 -15.87 -7.87
N GLN A 174 2.64 -15.96 -7.57
CA GLN A 174 3.70 -15.29 -8.33
C GLN A 174 3.81 -15.85 -9.77
N GLU A 175 3.54 -17.14 -9.94
CA GLU A 175 3.61 -17.89 -11.20
C GLU A 175 2.33 -17.75 -12.02
N TYR A 176 1.21 -17.38 -11.39
CA TYR A 176 -0.03 -17.10 -12.09
C TYR A 176 0.09 -15.84 -12.96
N LYS A 177 -0.24 -15.95 -14.25
CA LYS A 177 -0.20 -14.83 -15.21
C LYS A 177 -1.50 -14.64 -15.99
N MET A 178 -2.11 -15.73 -16.44
CA MET A 178 -3.28 -15.75 -17.30
C MET A 178 -4.13 -17.00 -17.02
N PRO A 179 -5.45 -16.95 -17.30
CA PRO A 179 -6.37 -18.04 -17.00
C PRO A 179 -6.34 -19.19 -18.03
N ALA A 180 -5.79 -18.96 -19.23
CA ALA A 180 -5.87 -19.92 -20.35
C ALA A 180 -5.33 -21.32 -20.00
N GLY A 181 -4.28 -21.42 -19.18
CA GLY A 181 -3.70 -22.70 -18.74
C GLY A 181 -4.57 -23.51 -17.76
N PHE A 182 -5.74 -23.00 -17.39
CA PHE A 182 -6.65 -23.59 -16.41
C PHE A 182 -8.01 -24.00 -17.01
N GLN A 183 -8.16 -23.93 -18.34
CA GLN A 183 -9.39 -24.34 -19.04
C GLN A 183 -9.81 -25.76 -18.64
N GLY A 184 -11.06 -25.90 -18.19
CA GLY A 184 -11.64 -27.20 -17.82
C GLY A 184 -11.08 -27.85 -16.56
N LYS A 185 -10.11 -27.24 -15.88
CA LYS A 185 -9.49 -27.78 -14.66
C LYS A 185 -10.30 -27.50 -13.40
N ARG A 186 -10.18 -28.36 -12.40
CA ARG A 186 -10.65 -28.13 -11.03
C ARG A 186 -9.53 -27.49 -10.22
N VAL A 187 -9.73 -26.25 -9.78
CA VAL A 187 -8.69 -25.44 -9.16
C VAL A 187 -9.00 -25.14 -7.71
N LEU A 188 -8.04 -25.43 -6.81
CA LEU A 188 -8.09 -25.03 -5.41
C LEU A 188 -7.19 -23.82 -5.18
N VAL A 189 -7.78 -22.69 -4.84
CA VAL A 189 -7.08 -21.46 -4.44
C VAL A 189 -6.99 -21.41 -2.91
N ILE A 190 -5.77 -21.38 -2.39
CA ILE A 190 -5.51 -21.34 -0.93
C ILE A 190 -5.16 -19.93 -0.52
N GLY A 191 -5.95 -19.37 0.41
CA GLY A 191 -5.75 -18.04 0.97
C GLY A 191 -6.71 -17.01 0.39
N LEU A 192 -7.31 -16.22 1.27
CA LEU A 192 -8.26 -15.18 0.89
C LEU A 192 -7.66 -13.79 1.13
N GLY A 193 -6.70 -13.43 0.27
CA GLY A 193 -6.22 -12.05 0.07
C GLY A 193 -6.82 -11.42 -1.18
N ASN A 194 -6.41 -10.20 -1.54
CA ASN A 194 -6.82 -9.57 -2.81
C ASN A 194 -6.50 -10.49 -3.99
N THR A 195 -5.27 -11.01 -4.06
CA THR A 195 -4.84 -11.93 -5.12
C THR A 195 -5.67 -13.22 -5.15
N GLY A 196 -5.98 -13.82 -4.00
CA GLY A 196 -6.80 -15.03 -3.93
C GLY A 196 -8.22 -14.81 -4.46
N GLY A 197 -8.86 -13.70 -4.08
CA GLY A 197 -10.18 -13.33 -4.59
C GLY A 197 -10.17 -13.06 -6.09
N ASP A 198 -9.20 -12.30 -6.58
CA ASP A 198 -9.10 -11.94 -8.01
C ASP A 198 -8.82 -13.17 -8.89
N VAL A 199 -7.86 -14.01 -8.49
CA VAL A 199 -7.53 -15.25 -9.21
C VAL A 199 -8.70 -16.22 -9.21
N ALA A 200 -9.40 -16.39 -8.08
CA ALA A 200 -10.57 -17.27 -8.02
C ALA A 200 -11.69 -16.79 -8.96
N VAL A 201 -11.97 -15.49 -8.99
CA VAL A 201 -12.98 -14.87 -9.85
C VAL A 201 -12.60 -14.90 -11.33
N GLU A 202 -11.32 -14.73 -11.67
CA GLU A 202 -10.88 -14.84 -13.06
C GLU A 202 -10.99 -16.29 -13.55
N LEU A 203 -10.55 -17.24 -12.71
CA LEU A 203 -10.58 -18.65 -13.04
C LEU A 203 -12.00 -19.22 -13.11
N SER A 204 -12.96 -18.67 -12.38
CA SER A 204 -14.36 -19.14 -12.40
C SER A 204 -15.02 -19.09 -13.78
N ARG A 205 -14.46 -18.29 -14.71
CA ARG A 205 -14.91 -18.17 -16.10
C ARG A 205 -14.33 -19.23 -17.04
N THR A 206 -13.27 -19.92 -16.62
CA THR A 206 -12.39 -20.72 -17.50
C THR A 206 -12.22 -22.15 -16.98
N ALA A 207 -12.02 -22.30 -15.67
CA ALA A 207 -11.95 -23.57 -14.94
C ALA A 207 -13.32 -24.28 -14.94
N SER A 208 -13.32 -25.60 -14.76
CA SER A 208 -14.57 -26.36 -14.58
C SER A 208 -15.18 -26.14 -13.20
N GLN A 209 -14.33 -25.95 -12.18
CA GLN A 209 -14.75 -25.56 -10.84
C GLN A 209 -13.61 -24.87 -10.07
N VAL A 210 -13.94 -23.88 -9.25
CA VAL A 210 -12.98 -23.17 -8.39
C VAL A 210 -13.38 -23.28 -6.92
N PHE A 211 -12.45 -23.76 -6.10
CA PHE A 211 -12.58 -23.80 -4.65
C PHE A 211 -11.69 -22.74 -4.03
N LEU A 212 -12.22 -21.91 -3.13
CA LEU A 212 -11.46 -20.85 -2.47
C LEU A 212 -11.41 -21.12 -0.96
N SER A 213 -10.27 -21.62 -0.51
CA SER A 213 -10.04 -21.98 0.90
C SER A 213 -9.59 -20.78 1.73
N THR A 214 -10.27 -20.56 2.86
CA THR A 214 -9.95 -19.50 3.81
C THR A 214 -9.93 -20.00 5.25
N ARG A 215 -8.93 -19.55 6.01
CA ARG A 215 -8.78 -19.90 7.44
C ARG A 215 -9.55 -18.99 8.38
N THR A 216 -9.70 -17.71 8.02
CA THR A 216 -10.21 -16.69 8.94
C THR A 216 -11.45 -15.97 8.45
N GLY A 217 -11.82 -16.09 7.17
CA GLY A 217 -12.75 -15.17 6.52
C GLY A 217 -12.14 -13.78 6.28
N THR A 218 -12.90 -12.91 5.62
CA THR A 218 -12.53 -11.52 5.33
C THR A 218 -13.77 -10.68 5.03
N TRP A 219 -13.67 -9.37 5.24
CA TRP A 219 -14.62 -8.45 4.61
C TRP A 219 -14.28 -8.26 3.14
N VAL A 220 -15.29 -8.22 2.28
CA VAL A 220 -15.17 -7.91 0.86
C VAL A 220 -15.80 -6.55 0.62
N ILE A 221 -15.06 -5.67 -0.06
CA ILE A 221 -15.55 -4.35 -0.48
C ILE A 221 -15.46 -4.23 -2.00
N ASN A 222 -16.36 -3.45 -2.58
CA ASN A 222 -16.36 -3.14 -4.00
C ASN A 222 -15.56 -1.87 -4.29
N ARG A 223 -15.07 -1.75 -5.53
CA ARG A 223 -14.47 -0.53 -6.06
C ARG A 223 -15.51 0.59 -6.15
N SER A 224 -16.76 0.27 -6.46
CA SER A 224 -17.89 1.20 -6.47
C SER A 224 -18.61 1.26 -5.11
N SER A 225 -18.90 2.46 -4.63
CA SER A 225 -19.79 2.70 -3.48
C SER A 225 -21.19 3.13 -3.90
N ASP A 226 -22.01 3.53 -2.93
CA ASP A 226 -23.32 4.16 -3.14
C ASP A 226 -23.21 5.31 -4.17
N GLY A 227 -24.12 5.33 -5.14
CA GLY A 227 -24.13 6.32 -6.23
C GLY A 227 -23.11 6.09 -7.35
N GLY A 228 -22.38 4.98 -7.34
CA GLY A 228 -21.41 4.63 -8.39
C GLY A 228 -20.05 5.35 -8.26
N TYR A 229 -19.83 6.10 -7.18
CA TYR A 229 -18.55 6.76 -6.91
C TYR A 229 -17.46 5.76 -6.50
N PRO A 230 -16.17 6.06 -6.72
CA PRO A 230 -15.09 5.25 -6.20
C PRO A 230 -15.10 5.17 -4.67
N PHE A 231 -15.10 3.95 -4.12
CA PHE A 231 -15.21 3.68 -2.70
C PHE A 231 -14.15 4.44 -1.89
N ASN A 232 -12.89 4.43 -2.35
CA ASN A 232 -11.76 5.08 -1.66
C ASN A 232 -11.98 6.59 -1.49
N MET A 233 -12.58 7.27 -2.47
CA MET A 233 -12.88 8.72 -2.40
C MET A 233 -14.05 9.03 -1.45
N MET A 234 -14.94 8.06 -1.23
CA MET A 234 -16.06 8.23 -0.31
C MET A 234 -15.66 7.96 1.14
N VAL A 235 -14.75 7.01 1.39
CA VAL A 235 -14.41 6.59 2.75
C VAL A 235 -13.17 7.29 3.31
N THR A 236 -12.14 7.54 2.50
CA THR A 236 -10.87 8.11 2.96
C THR A 236 -10.94 9.64 2.96
N ARG A 237 -11.57 10.19 4.01
CA ARG A 237 -11.84 11.63 4.18
C ARG A 237 -11.41 12.09 5.56
N ARG A 238 -10.95 13.34 5.67
CA ARG A 238 -10.40 13.87 6.93
C ARG A 238 -11.45 13.91 8.05
N HIS A 239 -12.68 14.34 7.75
CA HIS A 239 -13.76 14.33 8.75
C HIS A 239 -14.13 12.91 9.23
N HIS A 240 -14.10 11.89 8.35
CA HIS A 240 -14.28 10.50 8.79
C HIS A 240 -13.17 10.04 9.72
N ASN A 241 -11.92 10.38 9.41
CA ASN A 241 -10.78 10.08 10.28
C ASN A 241 -10.92 10.79 11.64
N PHE A 242 -11.35 12.05 11.64
CA PHE A 242 -11.63 12.80 12.86
C PHE A 242 -12.73 12.16 13.70
N ILE A 243 -13.86 11.79 13.08
CA ILE A 243 -14.96 11.08 13.76
C ILE A 243 -14.46 9.75 14.36
N ALA A 244 -13.63 9.01 13.62
CA ALA A 244 -13.07 7.74 14.09
C ALA A 244 -12.11 7.89 15.29
N GLN A 245 -11.48 9.06 15.46
CA GLN A 245 -10.62 9.37 16.61
C GLN A 245 -11.42 9.76 17.85
N VAL A 246 -12.63 10.30 17.68
CA VAL A 246 -13.49 10.78 18.76
C VAL A 246 -14.46 9.71 19.25
N LEU A 247 -14.97 8.87 18.35
CA LEU A 247 -15.97 7.85 18.69
C LEU A 247 -15.37 6.67 19.46
N PRO A 248 -16.09 6.13 20.46
CA PRO A 248 -15.73 4.85 21.10
C PRO A 248 -15.57 3.71 20.08
N SER A 249 -14.52 2.91 20.26
CA SER A 249 -14.16 1.86 19.30
C SER A 249 -15.24 0.79 19.09
N CYS A 250 -16.09 0.52 20.08
CA CYS A 250 -17.22 -0.41 19.96
C CYS A 250 -18.28 0.11 18.98
N ILE A 251 -18.62 1.39 19.06
CA ILE A 251 -19.57 2.05 18.17
C ILE A 251 -19.00 2.08 16.75
N LEU A 252 -17.73 2.45 16.60
CA LEU A 252 -17.07 2.48 15.29
C LEU A 252 -17.07 1.09 14.62
N LYS A 253 -16.76 0.03 15.36
CA LYS A 253 -16.83 -1.35 14.86
C LYS A 253 -18.23 -1.73 14.44
N TRP A 254 -19.24 -1.43 15.27
CA TRP A 254 -20.64 -1.71 14.96
C TRP A 254 -21.10 -1.00 13.66
N ILE A 255 -20.79 0.29 13.50
CA ILE A 255 -21.10 1.05 12.28
C ILE A 255 -20.40 0.42 11.06
N GLN A 256 -19.11 0.08 11.20
CA GLN A 256 -18.33 -0.49 10.11
C GLN A 256 -18.85 -1.87 9.68
N GLU A 257 -19.14 -2.76 10.62
CA GLU A 257 -19.68 -4.09 10.33
C GLU A 257 -21.06 -4.02 9.68
N ARG A 258 -21.93 -3.12 10.15
CA ARG A 258 -23.24 -2.89 9.52
C ARG A 258 -23.10 -2.33 8.11
N HIS A 259 -22.18 -1.39 7.90
CA HIS A 259 -21.93 -0.83 6.57
C HIS A 259 -21.37 -1.89 5.60
N LEU A 260 -20.47 -2.77 6.06
CA LEU A 260 -19.89 -3.83 5.24
C LEU A 260 -20.92 -4.90 4.86
N ASN A 261 -21.83 -5.25 5.77
CA ASN A 261 -22.91 -6.20 5.49
C ASN A 261 -24.10 -5.60 4.74
N LYS A 262 -24.13 -4.27 4.51
CA LYS A 262 -25.24 -3.61 3.81
C LYS A 262 -25.46 -4.14 2.40
N ARG A 263 -24.38 -4.47 1.69
CA ARG A 263 -24.45 -4.96 0.30
C ARG A 263 -24.84 -6.43 0.23
N PHE A 264 -24.22 -7.25 1.06
CA PHE A 264 -24.56 -8.66 1.24
C PHE A 264 -24.07 -9.13 2.61
N ASP A 265 -24.79 -10.10 3.18
CA ASP A 265 -24.42 -10.68 4.47
C ASP A 265 -23.23 -11.63 4.31
N HIS A 266 -22.09 -11.29 4.90
CA HIS A 266 -20.88 -12.11 4.76
C HIS A 266 -21.00 -13.47 5.44
N ALA A 267 -21.89 -13.64 6.43
CA ALA A 267 -22.12 -14.93 7.06
C ALA A 267 -22.77 -15.92 6.11
N ASN A 268 -23.76 -15.48 5.33
CA ASN A 268 -24.45 -16.32 4.35
C ASN A 268 -23.54 -16.81 3.21
N TYR A 269 -22.39 -16.15 3.01
CA TYR A 269 -21.43 -16.45 1.94
C TYR A 269 -20.18 -17.20 2.47
N GLY A 270 -20.16 -17.58 3.75
CA GLY A 270 -18.98 -18.23 4.36
C GLY A 270 -17.75 -17.31 4.45
N LEU A 271 -17.94 -15.99 4.41
CA LEU A 271 -16.87 -14.98 4.44
C LEU A 271 -16.71 -14.31 5.81
N ASN A 272 -17.64 -14.56 6.74
CA ASN A 272 -17.60 -14.02 8.09
C ASN A 272 -16.29 -14.36 8.81
N ILE A 273 -15.84 -13.44 9.65
CA ILE A 273 -14.58 -13.63 10.36
C ILE A 273 -14.80 -14.60 11.52
N ALA A 274 -14.06 -15.71 11.52
CA ALA A 274 -14.19 -16.79 12.50
C ALA A 274 -14.10 -16.27 13.96
N LYS A 275 -14.93 -16.84 14.85
CA LYS A 275 -14.94 -16.50 16.29
C LYS A 275 -13.54 -16.73 16.87
N GLY A 276 -13.03 -15.77 17.65
CA GLY A 276 -11.65 -15.78 18.18
C GLY A 276 -10.59 -15.12 17.27
N CYS A 277 -10.80 -15.08 15.95
CA CYS A 277 -9.93 -14.33 15.03
C CYS A 277 -10.17 -12.81 15.06
N GLN A 278 -11.27 -12.38 15.69
CA GLN A 278 -11.65 -10.98 15.93
C GLN A 278 -10.61 -10.19 16.75
N ARG A 279 -9.71 -10.88 17.48
CA ARG A 279 -8.60 -10.22 18.17
C ARG A 279 -7.61 -9.59 17.18
N LYS A 280 -7.50 -10.04 15.93
CA LYS A 280 -6.67 -9.40 14.87
C LYS A 280 -7.49 -8.34 14.13
N LYS A 281 -6.87 -7.26 13.64
CA LYS A 281 -7.60 -6.28 12.80
C LYS A 281 -8.21 -7.05 11.61
N PRO A 282 -9.52 -6.91 11.37
CA PRO A 282 -10.20 -7.70 10.36
C PRO A 282 -9.65 -7.36 8.96
N LYS A 283 -9.31 -8.38 8.18
CA LYS A 283 -8.83 -8.21 6.81
C LYS A 283 -9.97 -7.72 5.93
N LYS A 284 -9.62 -6.88 4.95
CA LYS A 284 -10.52 -6.37 3.92
C LYS A 284 -9.88 -6.64 2.56
N ILE A 285 -10.62 -7.22 1.64
CA ILE A 285 -10.22 -7.39 0.24
C ILE A 285 -11.12 -6.53 -0.66
N VAL A 286 -10.58 -6.08 -1.77
CA VAL A 286 -11.33 -5.35 -2.80
C VAL A 286 -11.63 -6.31 -3.92
N ASN A 287 -12.90 -6.66 -4.13
CA ASN A 287 -13.33 -7.51 -5.23
C ASN A 287 -14.79 -7.24 -5.56
N ASP A 288 -15.08 -7.01 -6.84
CA ASP A 288 -16.40 -6.58 -7.29
C ASP A 288 -17.37 -7.73 -7.58
N GLU A 289 -16.83 -8.91 -7.86
CA GLU A 289 -17.55 -10.03 -8.48
C GLU A 289 -17.60 -11.30 -7.63
N LEU A 290 -16.71 -11.42 -6.63
CA LEU A 290 -16.60 -12.59 -5.77
C LEU A 290 -17.96 -12.99 -5.15
N PRO A 291 -18.77 -12.07 -4.59
CA PRO A 291 -20.08 -12.44 -4.07
C PRO A 291 -20.99 -13.05 -5.16
N THR A 292 -21.00 -12.47 -6.36
CA THR A 292 -21.79 -12.99 -7.49
C THR A 292 -21.29 -14.37 -7.92
N CYS A 293 -19.96 -14.57 -7.99
CA CYS A 293 -19.39 -15.87 -8.35
C CYS A 293 -19.76 -16.97 -7.33
N ILE A 294 -19.84 -16.62 -6.04
CA ILE A 294 -20.31 -17.51 -4.98
C ILE A 294 -21.79 -17.84 -5.13
N LEU A 295 -22.65 -16.82 -5.35
CA LEU A 295 -24.07 -17.02 -5.60
C LEU A 295 -24.34 -17.93 -6.80
N CYS A 296 -23.56 -17.78 -7.86
CA CYS A 296 -23.68 -18.58 -9.07
C CYS A 296 -23.03 -19.98 -8.94
N GLY A 297 -22.41 -20.32 -7.81
CA GLY A 297 -21.75 -21.62 -7.59
C GLY A 297 -20.46 -21.85 -8.38
N THR A 298 -20.01 -20.85 -9.15
CA THR A 298 -18.77 -20.88 -9.94
C THR A 298 -17.50 -20.76 -9.08
N VAL A 299 -17.64 -20.22 -7.86
CA VAL A 299 -16.61 -20.23 -6.82
C VAL A 299 -17.24 -20.76 -5.55
N THR A 300 -16.70 -21.83 -5.00
CA THR A 300 -17.16 -22.40 -3.73
C THR A 300 -16.19 -22.07 -2.61
N ILE A 301 -16.65 -21.38 -1.56
CA ILE A 301 -15.83 -21.10 -0.38
C ILE A 301 -15.64 -22.38 0.43
N LYS A 302 -14.42 -22.63 0.88
CA LYS A 302 -14.04 -23.78 1.72
C LYS A 302 -13.33 -23.33 2.99
N THR A 303 -13.43 -24.15 4.04
CA THR A 303 -12.63 -24.00 5.26
C THR A 303 -11.15 -24.30 4.99
N SER A 304 -10.29 -24.29 6.01
CA SER A 304 -8.88 -24.61 5.79
C SER A 304 -8.73 -26.06 5.32
N VAL A 305 -7.73 -26.32 4.47
CA VAL A 305 -7.38 -27.69 4.11
C VAL A 305 -6.77 -28.38 5.32
N LYS A 306 -7.33 -29.54 5.69
CA LYS A 306 -6.85 -30.41 6.75
C LYS A 306 -5.70 -31.29 6.25
N GLU A 307 -5.88 -31.92 5.09
CA GLU A 307 -4.86 -32.76 4.45
C GLU A 307 -5.12 -32.91 2.95
N PHE A 308 -4.08 -33.26 2.21
CA PHE A 308 -4.13 -33.64 0.80
C PHE A 308 -4.00 -35.15 0.62
N THR A 309 -4.72 -35.68 -0.35
CA THR A 309 -4.47 -37.01 -0.90
C THR A 309 -3.69 -36.88 -2.22
N GLU A 310 -3.59 -37.97 -2.98
CA GLU A 310 -2.92 -37.94 -4.29
C GLU A 310 -3.66 -37.07 -5.32
N THR A 311 -4.98 -36.91 -5.19
CA THR A 311 -5.83 -36.20 -6.16
C THR A 311 -6.91 -35.32 -5.52
N SER A 312 -7.02 -35.29 -4.18
CA SER A 312 -8.11 -34.62 -3.47
C SER A 312 -7.59 -33.75 -2.32
N ALA A 313 -8.44 -32.84 -1.85
CA ALA A 313 -8.23 -32.09 -0.60
C ALA A 313 -9.37 -32.36 0.38
N VAL A 314 -9.00 -32.65 1.63
CA VAL A 314 -9.92 -32.80 2.76
C VAL A 314 -9.90 -31.52 3.57
N PHE A 315 -11.06 -30.97 3.91
CA PHE A 315 -11.19 -29.70 4.62
C PHE A 315 -11.51 -29.91 6.11
N GLU A 316 -11.32 -28.86 6.92
CA GLU A 316 -11.54 -28.89 8.38
C GLU A 316 -13.00 -29.22 8.76
N ASP A 317 -13.96 -28.89 7.89
CA ASP A 317 -15.38 -29.23 8.04
C ASP A 317 -15.73 -30.68 7.65
N GLY A 318 -14.73 -31.47 7.23
CA GLY A 318 -14.90 -32.87 6.81
C GLY A 318 -15.33 -33.02 5.35
N THR A 319 -15.59 -31.93 4.62
CA THR A 319 -15.86 -32.02 3.17
C THR A 319 -14.60 -32.44 2.40
N VAL A 320 -14.80 -33.12 1.28
CA VAL A 320 -13.72 -33.58 0.40
C VAL A 320 -14.02 -33.10 -1.01
N GLU A 321 -13.02 -32.49 -1.65
CA GLU A 321 -13.09 -32.19 -3.08
C GLU A 321 -12.09 -33.07 -3.83
N GLU A 322 -12.63 -33.92 -4.69
CA GLU A 322 -11.87 -34.88 -5.50
C GLU A 322 -11.42 -34.27 -6.82
N ASN A 323 -10.45 -34.94 -7.46
CA ASN A 323 -9.95 -34.64 -8.80
C ASN A 323 -9.50 -33.19 -8.95
N ILE A 324 -8.74 -32.68 -7.98
CA ILE A 324 -8.15 -31.34 -8.05
C ILE A 324 -6.94 -31.41 -8.98
N ASP A 325 -6.96 -30.62 -10.04
CA ASP A 325 -5.87 -30.59 -11.03
C ASP A 325 -4.77 -29.62 -10.61
N VAL A 326 -5.14 -28.50 -9.99
CA VAL A 326 -4.21 -27.42 -9.63
C VAL A 326 -4.51 -26.83 -8.27
N VAL A 327 -3.46 -26.62 -7.47
CA VAL A 327 -3.49 -25.89 -6.22
C VAL A 327 -2.69 -24.59 -6.38
N ILE A 328 -3.35 -23.45 -6.17
CA ILE A 328 -2.72 -22.13 -6.24
C ILE A 328 -2.64 -21.51 -4.84
N PHE A 329 -1.43 -21.35 -4.34
CA PHE A 329 -1.14 -20.69 -3.08
C PHE A 329 -1.11 -19.17 -3.26
N THR A 330 -2.08 -18.48 -2.67
CA THR A 330 -2.11 -17.01 -2.55
C THR A 330 -1.75 -16.56 -1.13
N THR A 331 -0.78 -17.26 -0.54
CA THR A 331 -0.34 -17.16 0.86
C THR A 331 0.59 -15.99 1.15
N GLY A 332 0.77 -15.10 0.17
CA GLY A 332 1.52 -13.85 0.30
C GLY A 332 3.02 -14.02 0.08
N TYR A 333 3.78 -13.04 0.53
CA TYR A 333 5.22 -12.95 0.26
C TYR A 333 5.99 -12.72 1.55
N THR A 334 7.25 -13.13 1.54
CA THR A 334 8.28 -12.66 2.46
C THR A 334 9.20 -11.70 1.71
N TYR A 335 10.08 -11.03 2.45
CA TYR A 335 11.01 -10.06 1.93
C TYR A 335 12.37 -10.28 2.58
N SER A 336 13.42 -9.88 1.89
CA SER A 336 14.79 -9.93 2.38
C SER A 336 15.58 -8.79 1.77
N PHE A 337 16.66 -8.40 2.46
CA PHE A 337 17.62 -7.41 1.99
C PHE A 337 18.99 -8.10 1.87
N PRO A 338 19.20 -8.92 0.83
CA PRO A 338 20.38 -9.79 0.73
C PRO A 338 21.70 -9.01 0.56
N PHE A 339 21.61 -7.75 0.13
CA PHE A 339 22.73 -6.83 0.00
C PHE A 339 23.14 -6.16 1.33
N PHE A 340 22.44 -6.39 2.44
CA PHE A 340 22.90 -5.95 3.75
C PHE A 340 23.61 -7.07 4.50
N GLU A 341 24.63 -6.69 5.27
CA GLU A 341 25.29 -7.57 6.23
C GLU A 341 24.59 -7.52 7.60
N GLU A 342 24.85 -8.53 8.45
CA GLU A 342 24.39 -8.50 9.83
C GLU A 342 25.19 -7.49 10.66
N PRO A 343 24.59 -6.82 11.67
CA PRO A 343 23.21 -7.00 12.17
C PRO A 343 22.16 -6.14 11.42
N LEU A 344 22.58 -5.31 10.46
CA LEU A 344 21.70 -4.36 9.78
C LEU A 344 20.58 -5.07 9.01
N LYS A 345 20.90 -6.19 8.35
CA LYS A 345 19.93 -7.01 7.63
C LYS A 345 18.76 -7.47 8.51
N THR A 346 19.04 -8.05 9.68
CA THR A 346 17.98 -8.49 10.61
C THR A 346 17.16 -7.31 11.13
N LEU A 347 17.80 -6.20 11.47
CA LEU A 347 17.13 -5.00 11.97
C LEU A 347 16.21 -4.39 10.92
N CYS A 348 16.66 -4.24 9.68
CA CYS A 348 15.83 -3.73 8.58
C CYS A 348 14.66 -4.67 8.22
N THR A 349 14.82 -5.98 8.45
CA THR A 349 13.77 -6.97 8.21
C THR A 349 12.65 -6.87 9.26
N LYS A 350 13.01 -6.56 10.50
CA LYS A 350 12.06 -6.36 11.61
C LYS A 350 11.56 -4.90 11.65
N LYS A 351 10.37 -4.67 11.09
CA LYS A 351 9.72 -3.33 10.99
C LYS A 351 9.70 -2.51 12.28
N ILE A 352 9.66 -3.14 13.45
CA ILE A 352 9.68 -2.46 14.76
C ILE A 352 10.96 -1.65 15.00
N PHE A 353 12.07 -2.00 14.34
CA PHE A 353 13.35 -1.30 14.38
C PHE A 353 13.50 -0.23 13.30
N LEU A 354 12.43 0.06 12.56
CA LEU A 354 12.40 1.14 11.58
C LEU A 354 11.56 2.28 12.14
N TYR A 355 12.20 3.40 12.48
CA TYR A 355 11.50 4.62 12.87
C TYR A 355 10.58 5.07 11.74
N LYS A 356 9.28 5.11 12.06
CA LYS A 356 8.18 5.39 11.12
C LYS A 356 8.20 4.51 9.86
N LEU A 357 8.77 3.30 9.96
CA LEU A 357 8.95 2.35 8.85
C LEU A 357 9.89 2.85 7.74
N VAL A 358 10.75 3.83 8.04
CA VAL A 358 11.69 4.43 7.09
C VAL A 358 13.14 4.27 7.54
N PHE A 359 13.50 4.75 8.73
CA PHE A 359 14.91 4.82 9.14
C PHE A 359 15.28 3.72 10.12
N PRO A 360 16.36 2.96 9.89
CA PRO A 360 16.87 2.00 10.87
C PRO A 360 17.30 2.69 12.16
N SER A 361 16.84 2.16 13.29
CA SER A 361 17.05 2.79 14.60
C SER A 361 18.50 2.77 15.09
N ASN A 362 19.37 1.90 14.54
CA ASN A 362 20.73 1.63 15.06
C ASN A 362 21.87 2.39 14.35
N LEU A 363 21.57 3.37 13.50
CA LEU A 363 22.60 4.05 12.71
C LEU A 363 23.13 5.29 13.42
N GLU A 364 24.45 5.46 13.45
CA GLU A 364 25.12 6.66 14.00
C GLU A 364 24.79 7.92 13.17
N LYS A 365 24.67 7.75 11.85
CA LYS A 365 24.27 8.78 10.89
C LYS A 365 23.01 8.32 10.15
N THR A 366 22.03 9.20 10.04
CA THR A 366 20.76 8.91 9.37
C THR A 366 20.87 9.08 7.85
N THR A 367 21.64 8.19 7.21
CA THR A 367 21.94 8.22 5.76
C THR A 367 21.41 6.98 5.02
N LEU A 368 20.54 6.19 5.65
CA LEU A 368 19.85 5.05 5.00
C LEU A 368 18.35 5.13 5.26
N ALA A 369 17.55 5.03 4.20
CA ALA A 369 16.09 5.05 4.26
C ALA A 369 15.46 3.87 3.51
N MET A 370 14.47 3.22 4.12
CA MET A 370 13.63 2.18 3.53
C MET A 370 12.36 2.82 2.98
N ILE A 371 12.14 2.78 1.66
CA ILE A 371 11.02 3.47 1.00
C ILE A 371 10.01 2.46 0.44
N GLY A 372 8.75 2.60 0.83
CA GLY A 372 7.66 1.70 0.46
C GLY A 372 7.62 0.40 1.26
N PHE A 373 8.41 0.32 2.33
CA PHE A 373 8.37 -0.81 3.26
C PHE A 373 7.24 -0.67 4.29
N ILE A 374 6.04 -0.37 3.79
CA ILE A 374 4.83 -0.10 4.56
C ILE A 374 3.61 -0.70 3.87
N SER A 375 2.61 -1.09 4.67
CA SER A 375 1.29 -1.46 4.19
C SER A 375 0.29 -0.38 4.63
N LEU A 376 -0.45 0.21 3.69
CA LEU A 376 -1.42 1.27 3.97
C LEU A 376 -2.85 0.81 3.70
N THR A 377 -3.82 1.47 4.35
CA THR A 377 -5.25 1.34 4.02
C THR A 377 -5.62 2.06 2.72
N GLY A 378 -4.74 2.93 2.20
CA GLY A 378 -4.87 3.64 0.92
C GLY A 378 -3.73 3.32 -0.06
N SER A 379 -3.48 4.23 -1.01
CA SER A 379 -2.44 4.04 -2.03
C SER A 379 -1.02 4.07 -1.44
N ILE A 380 -0.15 3.23 -1.99
CA ILE A 380 1.27 3.22 -1.67
C ILE A 380 2.02 4.42 -2.29
N LEU A 381 1.55 4.98 -3.42
CA LEU A 381 2.26 6.07 -4.13
C LEU A 381 2.42 7.33 -3.28
N ALA A 382 1.34 7.78 -2.63
CA ALA A 382 1.41 8.92 -1.71
C ALA A 382 2.28 8.61 -0.47
N GLY A 383 2.25 7.35 -0.01
CA GLY A 383 3.11 6.87 1.07
C GLY A 383 4.58 6.93 0.73
N THR A 384 4.98 6.36 -0.41
CA THR A 384 6.38 6.33 -0.85
C THR A 384 6.90 7.71 -1.16
N GLU A 385 6.08 8.57 -1.78
CA GLU A 385 6.47 9.94 -2.06
C GLU A 385 6.71 10.74 -0.78
N LEU A 386 5.80 10.70 0.21
CA LEU A 386 6.02 11.41 1.47
C LEU A 386 7.20 10.85 2.28
N GLN A 387 7.40 9.52 2.25
CA GLN A 387 8.62 8.92 2.82
C GLN A 387 9.88 9.45 2.15
N ALA A 388 9.89 9.53 0.81
CA ALA A 388 11.04 10.02 0.04
C ALA A 388 11.30 11.53 0.26
N ARG A 389 10.24 12.36 0.30
CA ARG A 389 10.35 13.80 0.63
C ARG A 389 10.92 14.01 2.03
N TRP A 390 10.53 13.18 2.99
CA TRP A 390 11.10 13.26 4.33
C TRP A 390 12.55 12.77 4.37
N ALA A 391 12.86 11.64 3.73
CA ALA A 391 14.22 11.08 3.67
C ALA A 391 15.25 12.04 3.08
N THR A 392 14.94 12.64 1.93
CA THR A 392 15.83 13.57 1.24
C THR A 392 16.11 14.82 2.06
N ARG A 393 15.11 15.34 2.79
CA ARG A 393 15.29 16.47 3.72
C ARG A 393 16.12 16.12 4.94
N ILE A 394 16.03 14.88 5.44
CA ILE A 394 16.94 14.37 6.47
C ILE A 394 18.37 14.28 5.95
N PHE A 395 18.59 13.74 4.75
CA PHE A 395 19.93 13.61 4.15
C PHE A 395 20.60 14.96 3.91
N LYS A 396 19.81 15.98 3.57
CA LYS A 396 20.24 17.37 3.44
C LYS A 396 20.44 18.08 4.78
N GLY A 397 20.02 17.49 5.90
CA GLY A 397 20.13 18.07 7.23
C GLY A 397 19.07 19.14 7.56
N LEU A 398 18.02 19.28 6.73
CA LEU A 398 16.92 20.23 6.93
C LEU A 398 15.92 19.76 7.98
N CYS A 399 15.85 18.45 8.21
CA CYS A 399 15.05 17.83 9.25
C CYS A 399 15.98 16.99 10.15
N LYS A 400 15.54 16.68 11.37
CA LYS A 400 16.25 15.76 12.28
C LYS A 400 15.27 14.72 12.81
N ILE A 401 15.77 13.51 13.04
CA ILE A 401 15.06 12.48 13.80
C ILE A 401 15.67 12.33 15.20
N PRO A 402 14.97 11.69 16.15
CA PRO A 402 15.55 11.44 17.47
C PRO A 402 16.87 10.63 17.39
N PRO A 403 17.77 10.75 18.37
CA PRO A 403 19.03 10.01 18.39
C PRO A 403 18.81 8.49 18.36
N SER A 404 19.73 7.76 17.72
CA SER A 404 19.66 6.31 17.54
C SER A 404 19.48 5.53 18.85
N GLN A 405 20.15 5.96 19.92
CA GLN A 405 20.01 5.37 21.27
C GLN A 405 18.56 5.40 21.76
N LYS A 406 17.86 6.51 21.57
CA LYS A 406 16.44 6.65 21.94
C LYS A 406 15.55 5.77 21.07
N LEU A 407 15.79 5.77 19.75
CA LEU A 407 15.03 4.96 18.79
C LEU A 407 15.19 3.45 19.07
N MET A 408 16.41 3.02 19.40
CA MET A 408 16.70 1.63 19.77
C MET A 408 16.02 1.25 21.09
N ALA A 409 16.09 2.09 22.12
CA ALA A 409 15.40 1.84 23.39
C ALA A 409 13.89 1.70 23.21
N GLU A 410 13.27 2.56 22.40
CA GLU A 410 11.85 2.48 22.06
C GLU A 410 11.50 1.20 21.27
N ALA A 411 12.35 0.81 20.32
CA ALA A 411 12.15 -0.41 19.53
C ALA A 411 12.26 -1.68 20.39
N MET A 412 13.28 -1.77 21.24
CA MET A 412 13.46 -2.89 22.18
C MET A 412 12.29 -2.98 23.17
N LYS A 413 11.83 -1.84 23.71
CA LYS A 413 10.64 -1.81 24.59
C LYS A 413 9.41 -2.37 23.88
N LYS A 414 9.20 -2.01 22.61
CA LYS A 414 8.10 -2.56 21.80
C LYS A 414 8.27 -4.06 21.55
N GLU A 415 9.47 -4.51 21.22
CA GLU A 415 9.78 -5.94 21.02
C GLU A 415 9.43 -6.75 22.28
N GLN A 416 9.89 -6.32 23.45
CA GLN A 416 9.59 -6.97 24.72
C GLN A 416 8.08 -7.02 25.03
N LEU A 417 7.34 -5.94 24.73
CA LEU A 417 5.88 -5.94 24.90
C LEU A 417 5.19 -6.91 23.94
N ILE A 418 5.73 -7.09 22.74
CA ILE A 418 5.21 -8.06 21.76
C ILE A 418 5.48 -9.49 22.21
N GLU A 419 6.71 -9.79 22.66
CA GLU A 419 7.10 -11.11 23.18
C GLU A 419 6.27 -11.50 24.41
N ARG A 420 5.94 -10.55 25.27
CA ARG A 420 5.03 -10.75 26.42
C ARG A 420 3.55 -10.82 26.04
N GLY A 421 3.19 -10.67 24.77
CA GLY A 421 1.81 -10.66 24.29
C GLY A 421 0.98 -9.45 24.70
N LEU A 422 1.62 -8.41 25.26
CA LEU A 422 0.97 -7.17 25.73
C LEU A 422 0.74 -6.18 24.58
N MET A 423 1.48 -6.31 23.49
CA MET A 423 1.37 -5.50 22.28
C MET A 423 1.34 -6.41 21.05
N LYS A 424 0.65 -5.98 19.98
CA LYS A 424 0.76 -6.64 18.68
C LYS A 424 1.86 -5.98 17.87
N ASP A 425 2.53 -6.78 17.03
CA ASP A 425 3.50 -6.24 16.08
C ASP A 425 2.84 -5.21 15.15
N PRO A 426 3.20 -3.92 15.27
CA PRO A 426 2.63 -2.87 14.43
C PRO A 426 3.05 -2.99 12.96
N GLY A 427 4.12 -3.74 12.65
CA GLY A 427 4.61 -3.99 11.31
C GLY A 427 3.76 -4.96 10.47
N VAL A 428 2.89 -5.73 11.13
CA VAL A 428 2.02 -6.73 10.48
C VAL A 428 0.74 -6.09 9.94
N ASP A 429 0.23 -5.04 10.60
CA ASP A 429 -1.03 -4.40 10.24
C ASP A 429 -0.84 -3.28 9.22
N LYS A 430 -1.91 -2.98 8.48
CA LYS A 430 -1.96 -1.78 7.63
C LYS A 430 -2.01 -0.53 8.52
N ALA A 431 -1.11 0.41 8.27
CA ALA A 431 -1.18 1.75 8.83
C ALA A 431 -2.36 2.52 8.23
N ASP A 432 -2.99 3.36 9.05
CA ASP A 432 -4.05 4.26 8.59
C ASP A 432 -3.46 5.30 7.65
N TYR A 433 -4.06 5.45 6.47
CA TYR A 433 -3.58 6.32 5.41
C TYR A 433 -3.43 7.78 5.87
N ILE A 434 -4.50 8.41 6.36
CA ILE A 434 -4.47 9.85 6.68
C ILE A 434 -3.55 10.10 7.87
N SER A 435 -3.66 9.28 8.92
CA SER A 435 -2.87 9.45 10.14
C SER A 435 -1.37 9.28 9.89
N TYR A 436 -0.97 8.29 9.07
CA TYR A 436 0.43 8.08 8.71
C TYR A 436 0.98 9.20 7.83
N LEU A 437 0.26 9.60 6.78
CA LEU A 437 0.73 10.66 5.89
C LEU A 437 0.79 12.01 6.58
N ASP A 438 -0.19 12.35 7.45
CA ASP A 438 -0.16 13.60 8.22
C ASP A 438 1.00 13.65 9.23
N ASP A 439 1.36 12.52 9.82
CA ASP A 439 2.51 12.40 10.73
C ASP A 439 3.82 12.68 9.98
N LEU A 440 4.04 12.04 8.82
CA LEU A 440 5.18 12.35 7.96
C LEU A 440 5.17 13.80 7.45
N ALA A 441 4.03 14.28 6.99
CA ALA A 441 3.87 15.63 6.47
C ALA A 441 4.15 16.70 7.54
N SER A 442 3.92 16.38 8.82
CA SER A 442 4.24 17.27 9.94
C SER A 442 5.74 17.46 10.11
N PHE A 443 6.55 16.39 9.94
CA PHE A 443 8.02 16.49 10.06
C PHE A 443 8.68 17.40 9.02
N ILE A 444 8.03 17.59 7.87
CA ILE A 444 8.54 18.41 6.78
C ILE A 444 7.73 19.70 6.56
N GLY A 445 6.74 19.99 7.40
CA GLY A 445 5.95 21.22 7.34
C GLY A 445 5.01 21.33 6.15
N VAL A 446 4.51 20.21 5.62
CA VAL A 446 3.61 20.17 4.44
C VAL A 446 2.21 19.66 4.77
N LYS A 447 1.92 19.39 6.06
CA LYS A 447 0.59 19.01 6.53
C LYS A 447 -0.36 20.20 6.33
N PRO A 448 -1.50 20.03 5.63
CA PRO A 448 -2.47 21.11 5.44
C PRO A 448 -2.97 21.69 6.77
N ASN A 449 -2.83 23.00 6.95
CA ASN A 449 -3.42 23.72 8.08
C ASN A 449 -4.90 24.03 7.79
N ILE A 450 -5.77 23.09 8.15
CA ILE A 450 -7.21 23.17 7.86
C ILE A 450 -7.87 24.42 8.48
N PRO A 451 -7.66 24.77 9.76
CA PRO A 451 -8.22 26.01 10.32
C PRO A 451 -7.80 27.26 9.55
N LEU A 452 -6.53 27.36 9.16
CA LEU A 452 -6.05 28.50 8.37
C LEU A 452 -6.68 28.52 6.96
N LEU A 453 -6.86 27.37 6.33
CA LEU A 453 -7.56 27.28 5.05
C LEU A 453 -9.01 27.77 5.16
N PHE A 454 -9.73 27.46 6.25
CA PHE A 454 -11.09 27.97 6.45
C PHE A 454 -11.17 29.51 6.52
N ILE A 455 -10.08 30.17 6.89
CA ILE A 455 -9.99 31.64 6.93
C ILE A 455 -9.57 32.20 5.56
N THR A 456 -8.60 31.55 4.90
CA THR A 456 -7.93 32.10 3.70
C THR A 456 -8.55 31.64 2.38
N ASP A 457 -9.04 30.41 2.30
CA ASP A 457 -9.74 29.84 1.15
C ASP A 457 -10.81 28.83 1.62
N PRO A 458 -11.99 29.31 2.06
CA PRO A 458 -13.03 28.45 2.62
C PRO A 458 -13.52 27.37 1.66
N ARG A 459 -13.52 27.65 0.35
CA ARG A 459 -13.93 26.68 -0.69
C ARG A 459 -12.95 25.52 -0.74
N LEU A 460 -11.65 25.80 -0.75
CA LEU A 460 -10.62 24.76 -0.70
C LEU A 460 -10.67 24.01 0.64
N ALA A 461 -10.81 24.73 1.77
CA ALA A 461 -10.88 24.13 3.10
C ALA A 461 -12.00 23.08 3.21
N TRP A 462 -13.16 23.40 2.63
CA TRP A 462 -14.28 22.47 2.56
C TRP A 462 -13.91 21.19 1.81
N GLU A 463 -13.37 21.29 0.59
CA GLU A 463 -12.97 20.10 -0.18
C GLU A 463 -11.84 19.30 0.47
N VAL A 464 -10.91 19.96 1.16
CA VAL A 464 -9.82 19.29 1.86
C VAL A 464 -10.34 18.49 3.06
N PHE A 465 -11.27 19.06 3.85
CA PHE A 465 -11.76 18.41 5.07
C PHE A 465 -12.90 17.40 4.81
N PHE A 466 -13.85 17.79 3.97
CA PHE A 466 -15.09 17.07 3.70
C PHE A 466 -15.05 16.22 2.42
N GLY A 467 -14.16 16.55 1.49
CA GLY A 467 -13.90 15.78 0.29
C GLY A 467 -12.92 14.61 0.50
N PRO A 468 -12.54 13.91 -0.59
CA PRO A 468 -11.53 12.86 -0.56
C PRO A 468 -10.16 13.41 -0.16
N CYS A 469 -9.43 12.67 0.67
CA CYS A 469 -8.07 13.00 1.08
C CYS A 469 -7.07 12.62 -0.02
N THR A 470 -7.11 13.34 -1.15
CA THR A 470 -6.26 13.11 -2.32
C THR A 470 -4.80 13.52 -2.07
N PRO A 471 -3.81 12.89 -2.75
CA PRO A 471 -2.38 13.19 -2.56
C PRO A 471 -2.01 14.66 -2.79
N TYR A 472 -2.74 15.36 -3.67
CA TYR A 472 -2.54 16.78 -3.99
C TYR A 472 -2.50 17.68 -2.75
N GLN A 473 -3.24 17.31 -1.71
CA GLN A 473 -3.31 18.07 -0.46
C GLN A 473 -1.93 18.25 0.19
N TYR A 474 -1.02 17.27 0.04
CA TYR A 474 0.32 17.31 0.62
C TYR A 474 1.33 18.18 -0.17
N ARG A 475 0.87 18.84 -1.24
CA ARG A 475 1.61 19.86 -2.02
C ARG A 475 0.92 21.22 -1.99
N LEU A 476 -0.06 21.44 -1.12
CA LEU A 476 -0.76 22.73 -0.98
C LEU A 476 0.11 23.84 -0.36
N MET A 477 1.00 23.45 0.55
CA MET A 477 1.82 24.37 1.35
C MET A 477 3.14 23.72 1.74
N GLY A 478 4.07 24.54 2.24
CA GLY A 478 5.39 24.10 2.67
C GLY A 478 6.35 23.82 1.50
N PRO A 479 7.53 23.25 1.80
CA PRO A 479 8.57 22.97 0.81
C PRO A 479 8.07 22.05 -0.30
N GLY A 480 8.36 22.41 -1.56
CA GLY A 480 7.92 21.64 -2.73
C GLY A 480 6.42 21.78 -3.03
N LYS A 481 5.77 22.87 -2.58
CA LYS A 481 4.41 23.24 -2.97
C LYS A 481 4.25 23.19 -4.50
N TRP A 482 3.11 22.68 -4.96
CA TRP A 482 2.74 22.66 -6.37
C TRP A 482 1.59 23.64 -6.63
N ASP A 483 1.77 24.59 -7.54
CA ASP A 483 0.77 25.62 -7.82
C ASP A 483 -0.53 25.05 -8.39
N GLY A 484 -0.46 23.91 -9.09
CA GLY A 484 -1.64 23.19 -9.59
C GLY A 484 -2.46 22.46 -8.51
N ALA A 485 -1.93 22.32 -7.28
CA ALA A 485 -2.55 21.48 -6.24
C ALA A 485 -3.97 21.94 -5.88
N ARG A 486 -4.18 23.26 -5.77
CA ARG A 486 -5.50 23.84 -5.51
C ARG A 486 -6.50 23.45 -6.60
N ASN A 487 -6.13 23.67 -7.86
CA ASN A 487 -7.01 23.38 -8.98
C ASN A 487 -7.29 21.88 -9.07
N ALA A 488 -6.27 21.04 -8.88
CA ALA A 488 -6.41 19.59 -8.88
C ALA A 488 -7.42 19.11 -7.82
N ILE A 489 -7.39 19.64 -6.60
CA ILE A 489 -8.37 19.30 -5.56
C ILE A 489 -9.78 19.72 -5.95
N LEU A 490 -9.95 20.95 -6.44
CA LEU A 490 -11.28 21.48 -6.77
C LEU A 490 -11.94 20.79 -7.97
N THR A 491 -11.14 20.19 -8.86
CA THR A 491 -11.60 19.53 -10.10
C THR A 491 -11.49 18.00 -10.07
N GLN A 492 -11.13 17.41 -8.92
CA GLN A 492 -10.94 15.95 -8.77
C GLN A 492 -12.21 15.14 -9.13
N TRP A 493 -13.39 15.68 -8.85
CA TRP A 493 -14.65 15.03 -9.22
C TRP A 493 -14.96 15.12 -10.70
N ASP A 494 -14.56 16.21 -11.37
CA ASP A 494 -14.72 16.35 -12.82
C ASP A 494 -13.90 15.29 -13.55
N ARG A 495 -12.61 15.14 -13.19
CA ARG A 495 -11.74 14.08 -13.72
C ARG A 495 -12.23 12.68 -13.37
N THR A 496 -12.84 12.49 -12.20
CA THR A 496 -13.42 11.20 -11.80
C THR A 496 -14.63 10.82 -12.66
N LEU A 497 -15.47 11.80 -13.01
CA LEU A 497 -16.71 11.56 -13.74
C LEU A 497 -16.55 11.60 -15.26
N LYS A 498 -15.56 12.33 -15.78
CA LYS A 498 -15.28 12.45 -17.23
C LYS A 498 -15.24 11.08 -17.96
N PRO A 499 -14.43 10.10 -17.55
CA PRO A 499 -14.36 8.81 -18.24
C PRO A 499 -15.63 7.96 -18.11
N LEU A 500 -16.55 8.31 -17.21
CA LEU A 500 -17.83 7.62 -17.03
C LEU A 500 -18.95 8.23 -17.89
N LYS A 501 -18.83 9.51 -18.27
CA LYS A 501 -19.86 10.27 -19.00
C LYS A 501 -19.60 10.29 -20.51
N THR A 502 -19.30 9.14 -21.10
CA THR A 502 -19.03 9.02 -22.55
C THR A 502 -20.27 9.19 -23.43
N ARG A 503 -21.48 9.12 -22.83
CA ARG A 503 -22.76 9.41 -23.48
C ARG A 503 -23.45 10.58 -22.78
N THR A 504 -23.67 11.67 -23.50
CA THR A 504 -24.41 12.83 -22.99
C THR A 504 -25.91 12.56 -22.95
N ILE A 505 -26.55 12.82 -21.81
CA ILE A 505 -28.00 12.68 -21.64
C ILE A 505 -28.60 14.09 -21.54
N PRO A 506 -29.46 14.52 -22.49
CA PRO A 506 -30.14 15.81 -22.41
C PRO A 506 -30.89 15.95 -21.07
N GLY A 507 -30.73 17.09 -20.40
CA GLY A 507 -31.40 17.36 -19.11
C GLY A 507 -30.67 16.85 -17.86
N SER A 508 -29.57 16.11 -17.97
CA SER A 508 -28.78 15.69 -16.79
C SER A 508 -27.80 16.77 -16.30
N PHE A 509 -28.28 18.01 -16.11
CA PHE A 509 -27.48 19.07 -15.47
C PHE A 509 -27.65 18.99 -13.95
N LYS A 510 -27.09 17.96 -13.33
CA LYS A 510 -26.69 18.10 -11.93
C LYS A 510 -25.18 18.29 -11.90
N PRO A 511 -24.68 19.44 -11.40
CA PRO A 511 -23.27 19.57 -11.07
C PRO A 511 -22.86 18.38 -10.20
N ALA A 512 -21.58 18.03 -10.22
CA ALA A 512 -20.96 17.19 -9.19
C ALA A 512 -20.96 17.94 -7.84
N SER A 513 -22.15 18.31 -7.38
CA SER A 513 -22.37 18.99 -6.13
C SER A 513 -22.20 17.95 -5.05
N THR A 514 -21.31 18.25 -4.10
CA THR A 514 -21.27 17.70 -2.75
C THR A 514 -22.61 17.10 -2.35
N SER A 515 -22.57 15.80 -2.00
CA SER A 515 -23.73 15.02 -1.53
C SER A 515 -24.64 15.87 -0.65
N HIS A 516 -25.96 15.84 -0.88
CA HIS A 516 -26.94 16.57 -0.07
C HIS A 516 -26.74 16.34 1.44
N TYR A 517 -26.25 15.17 1.84
CA TYR A 517 -25.90 14.86 3.23
C TYR A 517 -24.79 15.76 3.78
N LEU A 518 -23.77 16.08 2.98
CA LEU A 518 -22.69 17.00 3.38
C LEU A 518 -23.14 18.45 3.48
N LYS A 519 -24.14 18.87 2.68
CA LYS A 519 -24.73 20.21 2.82
C LYS A 519 -25.63 20.30 4.05
N ALA A 520 -26.37 19.24 4.39
CA ALA A 520 -27.26 19.22 5.55
C ALA A 520 -26.53 19.02 6.89
N TRP A 521 -25.50 18.17 6.93
CA TRP A 521 -24.80 17.80 8.17
C TRP A 521 -23.37 18.37 8.29
N GLY A 522 -22.82 18.96 7.22
CA GLY A 522 -21.46 19.48 7.22
C GLY A 522 -21.25 20.62 8.22
N ALA A 523 -22.21 21.56 8.35
CA ALA A 523 -22.12 22.64 9.34
C ALA A 523 -22.22 22.14 10.80
N PRO A 524 -23.17 21.26 11.19
CA PRO A 524 -23.17 20.63 12.52
C PRO A 524 -21.90 19.82 12.83
N ILE A 525 -21.41 19.02 11.87
CA ILE A 525 -20.19 18.22 12.04
C ILE A 525 -18.96 19.13 12.15
N LEU A 526 -18.89 20.20 11.35
CA LEU A 526 -17.81 21.20 11.43
C LEU A 526 -17.82 21.87 12.81
N LEU A 527 -18.97 22.31 13.30
CA LEU A 527 -19.12 22.95 14.60
C LEU A 527 -18.69 22.00 15.73
N ALA A 528 -19.16 20.76 15.71
CA ALA A 528 -18.77 19.74 16.69
C ALA A 528 -17.27 19.43 16.62
N SER A 529 -16.69 19.35 15.42
CA SER A 529 -15.26 19.09 15.21
C SER A 529 -14.41 20.25 15.73
N LEU A 530 -14.78 21.49 15.44
CA LEU A 530 -14.09 22.69 15.93
C LEU A 530 -14.18 22.79 17.46
N LEU A 531 -15.33 22.51 18.07
CA LEU A 531 -15.50 22.48 19.52
C LEU A 531 -14.61 21.42 20.20
N LEU A 532 -14.49 20.23 19.59
CA LEU A 532 -13.64 19.16 20.09
C LEU A 532 -12.14 19.45 19.90
N ILE A 533 -11.74 20.04 18.77
CA ILE A 533 -10.36 20.50 18.53
C ILE A 533 -9.98 21.58 19.55
N TYR A 534 -10.87 22.54 19.80
CA TYR A 534 -10.68 23.59 20.79
C TYR A 534 -10.54 23.01 22.21
N LYS A 535 -11.38 22.03 22.57
CA LYS A 535 -11.31 21.36 23.89
C LYS A 535 -10.03 20.53 24.06
N SER A 536 -9.58 19.84 23.00
CA SER A 536 -8.31 19.08 23.01
C SER A 536 -7.10 20.01 23.11
N SER A 537 -7.11 21.15 22.41
CA SER A 537 -6.07 22.19 22.53
C SER A 537 -6.00 22.83 23.92
N MET A 538 -7.12 22.93 24.65
CA MET A 538 -7.13 23.38 26.04
C MET A 538 -6.57 22.32 26.98
N PHE A 539 -6.90 21.05 26.77
CA PHE A 539 -6.35 19.94 27.56
C PHE A 539 -4.83 19.80 27.40
N LEU A 540 -4.29 20.00 26.19
CA LEU A 540 -2.85 19.98 25.94
C LEU A 540 -2.09 21.17 26.55
N LYS A 541 -2.77 22.27 26.90
CA LYS A 541 -2.17 23.40 27.65
C LYS A 541 -2.21 23.21 29.17
N LEU A 542 -2.92 22.21 29.67
CA LEU A 542 -3.14 21.96 31.10
C LEU A 542 -2.40 20.72 31.64
N VAL A 543 -1.61 20.03 30.83
CA VAL A 543 -0.75 18.92 31.27
C VAL A 543 0.69 19.43 31.36
N PRO A 544 1.26 19.62 32.57
CA PRO A 544 2.69 19.91 32.73
C PRO A 544 3.50 18.68 32.28
N GLU A 545 4.63 18.93 31.62
CA GLU A 545 5.63 17.92 31.25
C GLU A 545 6.16 17.17 32.49
N LYS A 546 5.49 16.09 32.88
CA LYS A 546 6.11 14.97 33.61
C LYS A 546 5.39 13.68 33.25
N LEU A 547 5.96 12.94 32.29
CA LEU A 547 6.08 11.47 32.26
C LEU A 547 6.83 11.00 31.01
#